data_AF-A0AA97NZJ3-F1
#
_entry.id   AF-A0AA97NZJ3-F1
#
_cell.length_a   1.000
_cell.length_b   1.000
_cell.length_c   1.000
_cell.angle_alpha   90.00
_cell.angle_beta   90.00
_cell.angle_gamma   90.00
#
_symmetry.space_group_name_H-M   'P 1'
#
loop_
_entity.id
_entity.type
_entity.pdbx_description
1 polymer ?
#
loop_
_entity_poly.entity_id
_entity_poly.type
_entity_poly.pdbx_seq_one_letter_code
_entity_poly.pdbx_strand_id
1 'polypeptide(L)'
;MSRSSISHSSRRGSTTGGGSSSDTVGYLLAGIAMALNDGLRIMHFADKRGWGPDEFEQVRALDEALDEAKADFQAMGPLVNGQFFYESDRTPKSLDELRTLRAKFQAHSQLFKDWLRTGGPINPEWVLKTVDLRRELHRAQCRAACRIYATGPGPTRCLGAFQVSRHQRQMEKQRAVGTAAEAESMLRIAGDPELGLSLEPQVITSPDGDERWRHENGFAGLNGMLEDREGGRKLDGLEALVPVCNTVGKFERFGDRDIAFVCDYCDGFIVWEDLDKMPATRYPTAKSTTQQQRAPTNAITSTTMPAGQQEWQAKAHSSSSGEEVTTVFAPVAIANHLLPDIGDWQAPLLCPYCDEYTYVGGDDGDDDGETRYAQDERGFPDLKTFQEHLEWYHGGGVVPMPTAPTKKDNCIIM
;
A
#
# COMPACT_ATOMS: atom_id res chain seq x y z
N MET A 1 -8.11 27.61 78.85
CA MET A 1 -9.42 27.80 78.22
C MET A 1 -9.30 28.92 77.18
N SER A 2 -9.94 28.75 76.02
CA SER A 2 -10.08 29.71 74.89
C SER A 2 -8.85 29.90 74.01
N ARG A 3 -8.71 29.10 72.93
CA ARG A 3 -9.27 29.25 71.56
C ARG A 3 -8.43 30.21 70.69
N SER A 4 -7.46 29.64 69.98
CA SER A 4 -6.80 30.28 68.84
C SER A 4 -7.40 29.74 67.54
N SER A 5 -7.99 30.65 66.77
CA SER A 5 -8.63 30.42 65.49
C SER A 5 -7.57 30.23 64.39
N ILE A 6 -7.47 29.01 63.84
CA ILE A 6 -6.66 28.74 62.65
C ILE A 6 -7.58 28.86 61.43
N SER A 7 -7.38 29.93 60.67
CA SER A 7 -8.02 30.19 59.39
C SER A 7 -7.46 29.24 58.33
N HIS A 8 -8.36 28.44 57.73
CA HIS A 8 -8.07 27.58 56.59
C HIS A 8 -7.80 28.45 55.35
N SER A 9 -6.55 28.57 54.95
CA SER A 9 -6.20 29.00 53.59
C SER A 9 -6.32 27.80 52.65
N SER A 10 -7.44 27.78 51.95
CA SER A 10 -7.77 26.84 50.88
C SER A 10 -6.71 26.92 49.77
N ARG A 11 -5.86 25.88 49.69
CA ARG A 11 -5.06 25.59 48.49
C ARG A 11 -6.05 25.38 47.35
N ARG A 12 -6.10 26.34 46.42
CA ARG A 12 -6.72 26.13 45.10
C ARG A 12 -5.93 25.00 44.42
N GLY A 13 -6.47 23.80 44.50
CA GLY A 13 -6.09 22.68 43.66
C GLY A 13 -6.39 23.06 42.22
N SER A 14 -5.32 23.19 41.44
CA SER A 14 -5.37 23.10 39.98
C SER A 14 -5.92 21.72 39.60
N THR A 15 -7.21 21.63 39.31
CA THR A 15 -7.79 20.48 38.59
C THR A 15 -7.52 20.65 37.10
N THR A 16 -6.25 20.48 36.72
CA THR A 16 -5.90 20.02 35.37
C THR A 16 -6.22 18.53 35.34
N GLY A 17 -7.16 18.15 34.47
CA GLY A 17 -7.77 16.83 34.39
C GLY A 17 -6.75 15.69 34.41
N GLY A 18 -7.05 14.66 35.21
CA GLY A 18 -6.28 13.44 35.26
C GLY A 18 -6.22 12.78 33.89
N GLY A 19 -5.01 12.65 33.35
CA GLY A 19 -4.74 11.71 32.27
C GLY A 19 -5.00 10.30 32.80
N SER A 20 -6.07 9.66 32.33
CA SER A 20 -6.41 8.30 32.75
C SER A 20 -5.42 7.31 32.13
N SER A 21 -4.73 6.57 33.00
CA SER A 21 -3.83 5.44 32.69
C SER A 21 -4.52 4.25 31.99
N SER A 22 -5.75 4.42 31.50
CA SER A 22 -6.60 3.41 30.88
C SER A 22 -6.83 3.60 29.38
N ASP A 23 -6.38 4.71 28.78
CA ASP A 23 -6.60 4.94 27.35
C ASP A 23 -5.86 3.87 26.53
N THR A 24 -6.61 3.23 25.63
CA THR A 24 -6.08 2.37 24.58
C THR A 24 -6.64 2.83 23.24
N VAL A 25 -6.05 2.36 22.14
CA VAL A 25 -6.58 2.60 20.79
C VAL A 25 -8.05 2.21 20.70
N GLY A 26 -8.43 1.01 21.18
CA GLY A 26 -9.82 0.55 21.20
C GLY A 26 -10.77 1.47 21.97
N TYR A 27 -10.35 1.95 23.16
CA TYR A 27 -11.16 2.88 23.96
C TYR A 27 -11.38 4.23 23.24
N LEU A 28 -10.35 4.78 22.60
CA LEU A 28 -10.45 6.05 21.89
C LEU A 28 -11.29 5.94 20.61
N LEU A 29 -11.14 4.85 19.85
CA LEU A 29 -11.95 4.56 18.67
C LEU A 29 -13.43 4.38 19.02
N ALA A 30 -13.74 3.67 20.11
CA ALA A 30 -15.11 3.59 20.62
C ALA A 30 -15.67 4.98 20.97
N GLY A 31 -14.84 5.85 21.57
CA GLY A 31 -15.18 7.25 21.83
C GLY A 31 -15.52 8.06 20.57
N ILE A 32 -14.78 7.85 19.49
CA ILE A 32 -15.00 8.49 18.18
C ILE A 32 -16.28 7.96 17.54
N ALA A 33 -16.48 6.63 17.54
CA ALA A 33 -17.69 6.00 17.01
C ALA A 33 -18.96 6.49 17.73
N MET A 34 -18.89 6.67 19.06
CA MET A 34 -19.99 7.28 19.82
C MET A 34 -20.28 8.71 19.40
N ALA A 35 -19.25 9.53 19.12
CA ALA A 35 -19.44 10.90 18.64
C ALA A 35 -20.11 10.93 17.26
N LEU A 36 -19.64 10.10 16.31
CA LEU A 36 -20.27 9.94 15.00
C LEU A 36 -21.75 9.53 15.11
N ASN A 37 -22.04 8.53 15.95
CA ASN A 37 -23.41 8.07 16.17
C ASN A 37 -24.29 9.13 16.86
N ASP A 38 -23.72 9.94 17.76
CA ASP A 38 -24.41 11.08 18.34
C ASP A 38 -24.77 12.12 17.25
N GLY A 39 -23.84 12.43 16.35
CA GLY A 39 -24.07 13.29 15.18
C GLY A 39 -25.21 12.78 14.30
N LEU A 40 -25.16 11.51 13.91
CA LEU A 40 -26.22 10.85 13.13
C LEU A 40 -27.56 10.90 13.83
N ARG A 41 -27.58 10.61 15.14
CA ARG A 41 -28.80 10.65 15.94
C ARG A 41 -29.42 12.04 15.97
N ILE A 42 -28.61 13.10 16.12
CA ILE A 42 -29.09 14.49 16.08
C ILE A 42 -29.73 14.79 14.73
N MET A 43 -29.04 14.47 13.63
CA MET A 43 -29.56 14.72 12.28
C MET A 43 -30.82 13.91 12.01
N HIS A 44 -30.89 12.64 12.39
CA HIS A 44 -32.07 11.80 12.17
C HIS A 44 -33.32 12.27 12.90
N PHE A 45 -33.18 12.87 14.09
CA PHE A 45 -34.29 13.41 14.87
C PHE A 45 -34.64 14.87 14.56
N ALA A 46 -33.87 15.56 13.72
CA ALA A 46 -34.19 16.91 13.27
C ALA A 46 -35.42 16.91 12.34
N ASP A 47 -36.13 18.05 12.27
CA ASP A 47 -37.26 18.20 11.34
C ASP A 47 -36.74 18.26 9.89
N LYS A 48 -37.22 17.34 9.06
CA LYS A 48 -36.77 17.14 7.67
C LYS A 48 -37.53 17.98 6.65
N ARG A 49 -38.61 18.67 7.06
CA ARG A 49 -39.47 19.44 6.14
C ARG A 49 -38.76 20.58 5.41
N GLY A 50 -37.65 21.08 5.97
CA GLY A 50 -36.84 22.16 5.40
C GLY A 50 -35.46 21.73 4.91
N TRP A 51 -35.18 20.44 4.80
CA TRP A 51 -33.87 19.97 4.37
C TRP A 51 -33.62 20.25 2.89
N GLY A 52 -32.44 20.77 2.60
CA GLY A 52 -31.86 20.82 1.27
C GLY A 52 -30.90 19.65 1.03
N PRO A 53 -30.16 19.67 -0.09
CA PRO A 53 -29.20 18.63 -0.44
C PRO A 53 -28.09 18.46 0.61
N ASP A 54 -27.62 19.56 1.20
CA ASP A 54 -26.49 19.56 2.12
C ASP A 54 -26.80 18.77 3.41
N GLU A 55 -28.02 18.88 3.95
CA GLU A 55 -28.43 18.12 5.14
C GLU A 55 -28.41 16.60 4.90
N PHE A 56 -28.91 16.16 3.74
CA PHE A 56 -28.88 14.74 3.38
C PHE A 56 -27.44 14.27 3.14
N GLU A 57 -26.64 15.12 2.49
CA GLU A 57 -25.23 14.85 2.24
C GLU A 57 -24.43 14.77 3.54
N GLN A 58 -24.75 15.59 4.54
CA GLN A 58 -24.13 15.55 5.85
C GLN A 58 -24.44 14.26 6.60
N VAL A 59 -25.67 13.74 6.50
CA VAL A 59 -26.03 12.42 7.05
C VAL A 59 -25.24 11.34 6.35
N ARG A 60 -25.22 11.33 5.01
CA ARG A 60 -24.46 10.37 4.20
C ARG A 60 -22.98 10.37 4.58
N ALA A 61 -22.36 11.55 4.70
CA ALA A 61 -20.96 11.68 5.07
C ALA A 61 -20.66 11.14 6.47
N LEU A 62 -21.57 11.29 7.43
CA LEU A 62 -21.43 10.74 8.78
C LEU A 62 -21.59 9.21 8.81
N ASP A 63 -22.56 8.68 8.05
CA ASP A 63 -22.77 7.23 7.92
C ASP A 63 -21.54 6.58 7.28
N GLU A 64 -21.05 7.12 6.16
CA GLU A 64 -19.83 6.64 5.51
C GLU A 64 -18.63 6.72 6.44
N ALA A 65 -18.48 7.80 7.21
CA ALA A 65 -17.37 7.91 8.16
C ALA A 65 -17.44 6.87 9.29
N LEU A 66 -18.64 6.55 9.77
CA LEU A 66 -18.82 5.53 10.80
C LEU A 66 -18.58 4.12 10.26
N ASP A 67 -19.04 3.83 9.04
CA ASP A 67 -18.87 2.52 8.43
C ASP A 67 -17.42 2.27 8.00
N GLU A 68 -16.74 3.26 7.42
CA GLU A 68 -15.30 3.20 7.13
C GLU A 68 -14.50 2.99 8.43
N ALA A 69 -14.81 3.73 9.50
CA ALA A 69 -14.12 3.57 10.78
C ALA A 69 -14.27 2.16 11.39
N LYS A 70 -15.43 1.50 11.20
CA LYS A 70 -15.64 0.10 11.62
C LYS A 70 -14.90 -0.88 10.72
N ALA A 71 -14.93 -0.64 9.41
CA ALA A 71 -14.25 -1.48 8.43
C ALA A 71 -12.74 -1.46 8.68
N ASP A 72 -12.16 -0.28 8.88
CA ASP A 72 -10.75 -0.11 9.24
C ASP A 72 -10.42 -0.86 10.53
N PHE A 73 -11.22 -0.67 11.58
CA PHE A 73 -11.00 -1.34 12.86
C PHE A 73 -10.98 -2.86 12.73
N GLN A 74 -11.85 -3.43 11.89
CA GLN A 74 -11.89 -4.87 11.60
C GLN A 74 -10.71 -5.32 10.73
N ALA A 75 -10.24 -4.47 9.81
CA ALA A 75 -9.13 -4.75 8.92
C ALA A 75 -7.77 -4.68 9.62
N MET A 76 -7.60 -3.80 10.63
CA MET A 76 -6.31 -3.60 11.30
C MET A 76 -5.87 -4.80 12.14
N GLY A 77 -6.78 -5.45 12.87
CA GLY A 77 -6.44 -6.58 13.76
C GLY A 77 -5.65 -7.70 13.09
N PRO A 78 -6.12 -8.26 11.95
CA PRO A 78 -5.40 -9.28 11.20
C PRO A 78 -3.99 -8.86 10.71
N LEU A 79 -3.72 -7.56 10.58
CA LEU A 79 -2.44 -7.03 10.13
C LEU A 79 -1.38 -6.97 11.23
N VAL A 80 -1.79 -6.93 12.51
CA VAL A 80 -0.90 -6.66 13.66
C VAL A 80 -0.88 -7.80 14.69
N ASN A 81 -0.84 -9.04 14.22
CA ASN A 81 -0.83 -10.27 15.04
C ASN A 81 -2.12 -10.52 15.84
N GLY A 82 -3.22 -9.82 15.53
CA GLY A 82 -4.54 -10.06 16.08
C GLY A 82 -5.22 -8.83 16.67
N GLN A 83 -6.54 -8.91 16.77
CA GLN A 83 -7.40 -7.82 17.24
C GLN A 83 -7.03 -7.30 18.63
N PHE A 84 -6.65 -8.20 19.54
CA PHE A 84 -6.27 -7.85 20.91
C PHE A 84 -5.07 -6.89 20.96
N PHE A 85 -4.05 -7.11 20.12
CA PHE A 85 -2.87 -6.24 20.07
C PHE A 85 -3.22 -4.85 19.57
N TYR A 86 -4.11 -4.76 18.60
CA TYR A 86 -4.59 -3.48 18.09
C TYR A 86 -5.41 -2.72 19.14
N GLU A 87 -6.41 -3.37 19.74
CA GLU A 87 -7.32 -2.75 20.71
C GLU A 87 -6.64 -2.30 21.99
N SER A 88 -5.65 -3.07 22.44
CA SER A 88 -4.89 -2.82 23.66
C SER A 88 -3.66 -1.94 23.44
N ASP A 89 -3.40 -1.48 22.21
CA ASP A 89 -2.26 -0.61 21.91
C ASP A 89 -2.31 0.67 22.75
N ARG A 90 -1.13 1.02 23.25
CA ARG A 90 -0.87 2.16 24.15
C ARG A 90 0.28 3.03 23.66
N THR A 91 0.69 2.86 22.41
CA THR A 91 1.75 3.67 21.81
C THR A 91 1.41 5.16 21.93
N PRO A 92 2.22 5.99 22.63
CA PRO A 92 1.85 7.37 22.96
C PRO A 92 1.46 8.21 21.75
N LYS A 93 2.23 8.11 20.64
CA LYS A 93 1.94 8.81 19.39
C LYS A 93 0.57 8.43 18.80
N SER A 94 0.17 7.15 18.90
CA SER A 94 -1.14 6.67 18.45
C SER A 94 -2.26 7.24 19.34
N LEU A 95 -2.06 7.21 20.66
CA LEU A 95 -3.05 7.72 21.61
C LEU A 95 -3.25 9.23 21.45
N ASP A 96 -2.18 10.01 21.24
CA ASP A 96 -2.26 11.47 21.11
C ASP A 96 -2.97 11.90 19.82
N GLU A 97 -2.70 11.22 18.70
CA GLU A 97 -3.41 11.43 17.44
C GLU A 97 -4.91 11.12 17.59
N LEU A 98 -5.25 9.97 18.19
CA LEU A 98 -6.65 9.56 18.38
C LEU A 98 -7.39 10.44 19.40
N ARG A 99 -6.72 10.92 20.45
CA ARG A 99 -7.28 11.90 21.40
C ARG A 99 -7.64 13.20 20.69
N THR A 100 -6.74 13.68 19.83
CA THR A 100 -6.95 14.90 19.04
C THR A 100 -8.15 14.72 18.11
N LEU A 101 -8.22 13.59 17.39
CA LEU A 101 -9.36 13.26 16.52
C LEU A 101 -10.66 13.15 17.30
N ARG A 102 -10.66 12.46 18.45
CA ARG A 102 -11.82 12.36 19.32
C ARG A 102 -12.33 13.74 19.73
N ALA A 103 -11.44 14.65 20.13
CA ALA A 103 -11.83 16.01 20.47
C ALA A 103 -12.44 16.74 19.26
N LYS A 104 -11.86 16.58 18.06
CA LYS A 104 -12.41 17.16 16.81
C LYS A 104 -13.82 16.62 16.49
N PHE A 105 -14.04 15.30 16.57
CA PHE A 105 -15.36 14.69 16.33
C PHE A 105 -16.39 15.09 17.39
N GLN A 106 -15.99 15.20 18.66
CA GLN A 106 -16.87 15.69 19.73
C GLN A 106 -17.28 17.15 19.50
N ALA A 107 -16.33 18.01 19.13
CA ALA A 107 -16.63 19.39 18.77
C ALA A 107 -17.55 19.47 17.55
N HIS A 108 -17.32 18.64 16.53
CA HIS A 108 -18.16 18.58 15.34
C HIS A 108 -19.60 18.14 15.67
N SER A 109 -19.75 17.12 16.51
CA SER A 109 -21.05 16.65 16.99
C SER A 109 -21.78 17.72 17.82
N GLN A 110 -21.02 18.54 18.57
CA GLN A 110 -21.58 19.66 19.32
C GLN A 110 -22.13 20.75 18.40
N LEU A 111 -21.49 21.01 17.26
CA LEU A 111 -22.02 21.96 16.26
C LEU A 111 -23.42 21.55 15.79
N PHE A 112 -23.66 20.27 15.55
CA PHE A 112 -24.99 19.77 15.17
C PHE A 112 -26.02 19.95 16.29
N LYS A 113 -25.62 19.76 17.56
CA LYS A 113 -26.51 20.02 18.71
C LYS A 113 -26.91 21.49 18.79
N ASP A 114 -25.96 22.39 18.52
CA ASP A 114 -26.20 23.83 18.56
C ASP A 114 -27.09 24.26 17.38
N TRP A 115 -26.82 23.73 16.19
CA TRP A 115 -27.66 23.89 15.00
C TRP A 115 -29.10 23.45 15.23
N LEU A 116 -29.32 22.29 15.85
CA LEU A 116 -30.67 21.79 16.14
C LEU A 116 -31.48 22.77 17.01
N ARG A 117 -30.82 23.57 17.85
CA ARG A 117 -31.49 24.59 18.68
C ARG A 117 -31.81 25.87 17.92
N THR A 118 -30.95 26.27 16.99
CA THR A 118 -31.13 27.50 16.21
C THR A 118 -32.03 27.30 14.99
N GLY A 119 -32.00 26.10 14.40
CA GLY A 119 -32.60 25.81 13.10
C GLY A 119 -31.86 26.46 11.94
N GLY A 120 -32.46 26.37 10.75
CA GLY A 120 -31.91 26.91 9.49
C GLY A 120 -31.16 25.86 8.66
N PRO A 121 -30.71 26.22 7.45
CA PRO A 121 -29.89 25.33 6.62
C PRO A 121 -28.54 25.07 7.29
N ILE A 122 -27.96 23.89 7.05
CA ILE A 122 -26.60 23.60 7.52
C ILE A 122 -25.56 24.37 6.71
N ASN A 123 -24.36 24.55 7.27
CA ASN A 123 -23.23 25.06 6.51
C ASN A 123 -22.61 23.91 5.67
N PRO A 124 -22.49 24.04 4.34
CA PRO A 124 -21.90 23.01 3.48
C PRO A 124 -20.45 22.66 3.84
N GLU A 125 -19.71 23.58 4.49
CA GLU A 125 -18.36 23.30 4.99
C GLU A 125 -18.33 22.16 6.04
N TRP A 126 -19.46 21.89 6.71
CA TRP A 126 -19.52 20.80 7.69
C TRP A 126 -19.40 19.43 7.03
N VAL A 127 -19.92 19.28 5.80
CA VAL A 127 -19.78 18.05 5.00
C VAL A 127 -18.31 17.83 4.67
N LEU A 128 -17.64 18.86 4.15
CA LEU A 128 -16.22 18.81 3.81
C LEU A 128 -15.39 18.44 5.04
N LYS A 129 -15.68 19.07 6.18
CA LYS A 129 -15.04 18.75 7.46
C LYS A 129 -15.29 17.32 7.91
N THR A 130 -16.48 16.76 7.71
CA THR A 130 -16.73 15.34 8.02
C THR A 130 -15.88 14.42 7.14
N VAL A 131 -15.77 14.71 5.85
CA VAL A 131 -14.93 13.96 4.90
C VAL A 131 -13.45 14.05 5.28
N ASP A 132 -12.98 15.23 5.68
CA ASP A 132 -11.60 15.43 6.13
C ASP A 132 -11.32 14.66 7.44
N LEU A 133 -12.22 14.76 8.43
CA LEU A 133 -12.09 14.01 9.68
C LEU A 133 -12.13 12.49 9.46
N ARG A 134 -12.94 12.01 8.50
CA ARG A 134 -12.96 10.60 8.08
C ARG A 134 -11.60 10.16 7.55
N ARG A 135 -11.03 10.91 6.62
CA ARG A 135 -9.69 10.62 6.05
C ARG A 135 -8.60 10.68 7.12
N GLU A 136 -8.64 11.67 8.01
CA GLU A 136 -7.68 11.77 9.11
C GLU A 136 -7.80 10.56 10.07
N LEU A 137 -9.02 10.09 10.34
CA LEU A 137 -9.28 8.92 11.18
C LEU A 137 -8.74 7.64 10.55
N HIS A 138 -9.05 7.39 9.27
CA HIS A 138 -8.52 6.26 8.51
C HIS A 138 -6.99 6.21 8.60
N ARG A 139 -6.33 7.33 8.28
CA ARG A 139 -4.87 7.46 8.38
C ARG A 139 -4.33 7.23 9.78
N ALA A 140 -5.00 7.75 10.81
CA ALA A 140 -4.59 7.52 12.20
C ALA A 140 -4.69 6.04 12.59
N GLN A 141 -5.72 5.33 12.12
CA GLN A 141 -5.86 3.88 12.32
C GLN A 141 -4.74 3.09 11.62
N CYS A 142 -4.47 3.41 10.35
CA CYS A 142 -3.37 2.82 9.56
C CYS A 142 -2.00 3.06 10.21
N ARG A 143 -1.71 4.27 10.66
CA ARG A 143 -0.45 4.60 11.37
C ARG A 143 -0.34 3.90 12.72
N ALA A 144 -1.43 3.78 13.47
CA ALA A 144 -1.42 3.03 14.72
C ALA A 144 -1.06 1.56 14.47
N ALA A 145 -1.67 0.94 13.46
CA ALA A 145 -1.35 -0.43 13.06
C ALA A 145 0.10 -0.56 12.57
N CYS A 146 0.58 0.38 11.76
CA CYS A 146 1.97 0.39 11.27
C CYS A 146 2.99 0.46 12.41
N ARG A 147 2.70 1.22 13.48
CA ARG A 147 3.59 1.30 14.65
C ARG A 147 3.68 -0.02 15.39
N ILE A 148 2.55 -0.71 15.57
CA ILE A 148 2.53 -2.04 16.20
C ILE A 148 3.33 -3.02 15.32
N TYR A 149 3.09 -3.00 14.02
CA TYR A 149 3.83 -3.82 13.06
C TYR A 149 5.35 -3.58 13.10
N ALA A 150 5.77 -2.32 13.20
CA ALA A 150 7.18 -1.93 13.27
C ALA A 150 7.89 -2.36 14.58
N THR A 151 7.17 -2.84 15.60
CA THR A 151 7.81 -3.43 16.80
C THR A 151 8.32 -4.86 16.58
N GLY A 152 7.98 -5.47 15.44
CA GLY A 152 8.49 -6.79 15.07
C GLY A 152 9.99 -6.79 14.76
N PRO A 153 10.64 -7.97 14.76
CA PRO A 153 12.07 -8.08 14.46
C PRO A 153 12.39 -7.83 12.98
N GLY A 154 13.45 -7.06 12.72
CA GLY A 154 14.09 -6.86 11.41
C GLY A 154 13.71 -5.56 10.69
N PRO A 155 14.47 -5.14 9.65
CA PRO A 155 14.09 -4.04 8.78
C PRO A 155 12.82 -4.43 8.02
N THR A 156 11.69 -3.96 8.51
CA THR A 156 10.39 -4.28 7.93
C THR A 156 10.00 -3.16 6.97
N ARG A 157 9.65 -3.57 5.74
CA ARG A 157 8.86 -2.74 4.82
C ARG A 157 7.73 -2.08 5.60
N CYS A 158 7.35 -0.87 5.22
CA CYS A 158 6.14 -0.28 5.79
C CYS A 158 4.97 -1.26 5.70
N LEU A 159 4.07 -1.28 6.69
CA LEU A 159 2.91 -2.18 6.68
C LEU A 159 2.10 -2.05 5.37
N GLY A 160 2.02 -0.83 4.81
CA GLY A 160 1.47 -0.59 3.49
C GLY A 160 2.24 -1.29 2.37
N ALA A 161 3.56 -1.08 2.30
CA ALA A 161 4.45 -1.75 1.35
C ALA A 161 4.36 -3.28 1.44
N PHE A 162 4.34 -3.82 2.67
CA PHE A 162 4.21 -5.25 2.94
C PHE A 162 2.92 -5.84 2.35
N GLN A 163 1.80 -5.12 2.42
CA GLN A 163 0.54 -5.58 1.83
C GLN A 163 0.61 -5.66 0.30
N VAL A 164 1.20 -4.66 -0.36
CA VAL A 164 1.39 -4.67 -1.82
C VAL A 164 2.37 -5.78 -2.22
N SER A 165 3.50 -5.91 -1.52
CA SER A 165 4.49 -6.96 -1.75
C SER A 165 3.91 -8.36 -1.59
N ARG A 166 3.06 -8.58 -0.58
CA ARG A 166 2.36 -9.85 -0.38
C ARG A 166 1.44 -10.18 -1.55
N HIS A 167 0.67 -9.21 -2.03
CA HIS A 167 -0.19 -9.40 -3.21
C HIS A 167 0.64 -9.70 -4.47
N GLN A 168 1.72 -8.97 -4.68
CA GLN A 168 2.65 -9.20 -5.79
C GLN A 168 3.16 -10.65 -5.79
N ARG A 169 3.68 -11.14 -4.66
CA ARG A 169 4.17 -12.52 -4.51
C ARG A 169 3.08 -13.56 -4.74
N GLN A 170 1.83 -13.27 -4.33
CA GLN A 170 0.71 -14.17 -4.56
C GLN A 170 0.35 -14.26 -6.05
N MET A 171 0.36 -13.12 -6.75
CA MET A 171 0.16 -13.08 -8.20
C MET A 171 1.26 -13.83 -8.95
N GLU A 172 2.52 -13.63 -8.58
CA GLU A 172 3.67 -14.33 -9.17
C GLU A 172 3.55 -15.85 -8.98
N LYS A 173 3.15 -16.31 -7.78
CA LYS A 173 2.88 -17.74 -7.53
C LYS A 173 1.74 -18.27 -8.41
N GLN A 174 0.64 -17.53 -8.55
CA GLN A 174 -0.47 -17.93 -9.43
C GLN A 174 -0.04 -18.01 -10.89
N ARG A 175 0.78 -17.06 -11.36
CA ARG A 175 1.37 -17.09 -12.71
C ARG A 175 2.26 -18.33 -12.88
N ALA A 176 3.13 -18.63 -11.93
CA ALA A 176 3.99 -19.80 -11.97
C ALA A 176 3.18 -21.11 -12.03
N VAL A 177 2.14 -21.25 -11.20
CA VAL A 177 1.23 -22.41 -11.22
C VAL A 177 0.51 -22.53 -12.57
N GLY A 178 0.02 -21.41 -13.13
CA GLY A 178 -0.60 -21.39 -14.46
C GLY A 178 0.36 -21.86 -15.55
N THR A 179 1.59 -21.35 -15.57
CA THR A 179 2.60 -21.78 -16.55
C THR A 179 3.00 -23.25 -16.41
N ALA A 180 3.05 -23.77 -15.18
CA ALA A 180 3.34 -25.18 -14.93
C ALA A 180 2.21 -26.09 -15.41
N ALA A 181 0.95 -25.70 -15.16
CA ALA A 181 -0.22 -26.43 -15.63
C ALA A 181 -0.34 -26.41 -17.18
N GLU A 182 -0.03 -25.28 -17.81
CA GLU A 182 0.04 -25.18 -19.28
C GLU A 182 1.17 -26.06 -19.85
N ALA A 183 2.35 -26.06 -19.24
CA ALA A 183 3.46 -26.92 -19.66
C ALA A 183 3.14 -28.41 -19.49
N GLU A 184 2.48 -28.80 -18.39
CA GLU A 184 2.01 -30.17 -18.17
C GLU A 184 0.95 -30.58 -19.20
N SER A 185 0.00 -29.68 -19.52
CA SER A 185 -0.99 -29.90 -20.57
C SER A 185 -0.35 -30.09 -21.95
N MET A 186 0.63 -29.27 -22.31
CA MET A 186 1.39 -29.42 -23.56
C MET A 186 2.17 -30.74 -23.63
N LEU A 187 2.79 -31.17 -22.52
CA LEU A 187 3.49 -32.45 -22.46
C LEU A 187 2.55 -33.65 -22.59
N ARG A 188 1.33 -33.56 -22.06
CA ARG A 188 0.29 -34.59 -22.26
C ARG A 188 -0.14 -34.69 -23.72
N ILE A 189 -0.28 -33.57 -24.42
CA ILE A 189 -0.62 -33.54 -25.86
C ILE A 189 0.53 -34.08 -26.72
N ALA A 190 1.79 -33.85 -26.32
CA ALA A 190 2.97 -34.33 -27.05
C ALA A 190 3.36 -35.79 -26.74
N GLY A 191 2.82 -36.37 -25.65
CA GLY A 191 3.16 -37.70 -25.14
C GLY A 191 2.25 -38.84 -25.62
N ASP A 192 1.23 -38.57 -26.45
CA ASP A 192 0.34 -39.58 -27.01
C ASP A 192 0.79 -39.99 -28.44
N PRO A 193 1.42 -41.17 -28.63
CA PRO A 193 1.75 -41.68 -29.96
C PRO A 193 0.59 -42.38 -30.69
N GLU A 194 -0.61 -42.45 -30.12
CA GLU A 194 -1.78 -43.04 -30.78
C GLU A 194 -3.01 -42.16 -30.66
N LEU A 195 -3.16 -41.15 -31.54
CA LEU A 195 -4.49 -40.78 -32.05
C LEU A 195 -4.39 -40.26 -33.49
N GLY A 196 -4.47 -41.21 -34.43
CA GLY A 196 -5.12 -40.92 -35.70
C GLY A 196 -6.62 -40.70 -35.47
N LEU A 197 -7.16 -39.66 -36.10
CA LEU A 197 -8.57 -39.45 -36.48
C LEU A 197 -9.65 -39.74 -35.42
N SER A 198 -10.34 -38.70 -34.94
CA SER A 198 -11.75 -38.45 -35.32
C SER A 198 -12.27 -37.19 -34.63
N LEU A 199 -12.70 -36.21 -35.43
CA LEU A 199 -13.53 -35.09 -34.98
C LEU A 199 -14.97 -35.59 -34.91
N GLU A 200 -15.46 -35.92 -33.71
CA GLU A 200 -16.89 -35.89 -33.42
C GLU A 200 -17.16 -35.07 -32.15
N PRO A 201 -18.09 -34.10 -32.19
CA PRO A 201 -18.40 -33.26 -31.04
C PRO A 201 -19.35 -34.01 -30.11
N GLN A 202 -18.85 -34.50 -28.98
CA GLN A 202 -19.72 -35.03 -27.92
C GLN A 202 -20.20 -33.91 -27.01
N VAL A 203 -21.50 -33.66 -27.11
CA VAL A 203 -22.32 -32.88 -26.19
C VAL A 203 -22.35 -33.61 -24.85
N ILE A 204 -21.75 -33.02 -23.80
CA ILE A 204 -21.88 -33.53 -22.43
C ILE A 204 -22.94 -32.69 -21.72
N THR A 205 -24.08 -33.33 -21.47
CA THR A 205 -25.12 -32.88 -20.54
C THR A 205 -24.69 -33.22 -19.10
N SER A 206 -24.61 -32.23 -18.22
CA SER A 206 -24.44 -32.45 -16.76
C SER A 206 -25.76 -32.87 -16.11
N PRO A 207 -25.77 -33.91 -15.25
CA PRO A 207 -26.79 -34.08 -14.22
C PRO A 207 -26.32 -33.55 -12.86
N ASP A 208 -27.28 -33.01 -12.12
CA ASP A 208 -27.17 -32.46 -10.76
C ASP A 208 -26.52 -33.40 -9.74
N GLY A 209 -25.81 -32.82 -8.78
CA GLY A 209 -25.26 -33.53 -7.61
C GLY A 209 -24.52 -32.61 -6.64
N ASP A 210 -25.28 -31.98 -5.74
CA ASP A 210 -24.86 -31.28 -4.53
C ASP A 210 -23.88 -32.10 -3.66
N GLU A 211 -22.67 -31.60 -3.38
CA GLU A 211 -21.93 -31.91 -2.14
C GLU A 211 -21.08 -30.71 -1.66
N ARG A 212 -21.78 -29.85 -0.93
CA ARG A 212 -21.38 -29.04 0.23
C ARG A 212 -20.04 -29.40 0.90
N TRP A 213 -19.00 -28.60 0.64
CA TRP A 213 -17.86 -28.41 1.55
C TRP A 213 -17.83 -26.96 2.05
N ARG A 214 -18.25 -26.77 3.32
CA ARG A 214 -17.95 -25.55 4.08
C ARG A 214 -16.48 -25.61 4.51
N HIS A 215 -15.66 -24.72 3.96
CA HIS A 215 -14.46 -24.26 4.64
C HIS A 215 -14.75 -22.86 5.17
N GLU A 216 -15.03 -22.80 6.47
CA GLU A 216 -15.03 -21.57 7.26
C GLU A 216 -13.58 -21.10 7.40
N ASN A 217 -13.16 -20.22 6.49
CA ASN A 217 -12.00 -19.35 6.68
C ASN A 217 -12.47 -17.93 6.35
N GLY A 218 -12.68 -17.15 7.42
CA GLY A 218 -13.06 -15.74 7.36
C GLY A 218 -11.99 -14.90 6.68
N PHE A 219 -12.15 -14.72 5.37
CA PHE A 219 -11.50 -13.66 4.60
C PHE A 219 -12.43 -13.24 3.45
N ALA A 220 -13.68 -12.90 3.81
CA ALA A 220 -14.71 -12.43 2.89
C ALA A 220 -14.89 -10.90 3.00
N GLY A 221 -13.77 -10.16 3.04
CA GLY A 221 -13.77 -8.70 3.13
C GLY A 221 -12.98 -7.96 2.05
N LEU A 222 -12.06 -8.63 1.34
CA LEU A 222 -11.18 -7.96 0.35
C LEU A 222 -11.34 -8.47 -1.08
N ASN A 223 -11.99 -9.62 -1.29
CA ASN A 223 -12.27 -10.15 -2.64
C ASN A 223 -13.66 -9.76 -3.18
N GLY A 224 -14.53 -9.15 -2.36
CA GLY A 224 -15.95 -8.93 -2.70
C GLY A 224 -16.30 -7.56 -3.31
N MET A 225 -15.34 -6.65 -3.45
CA MET A 225 -15.57 -5.29 -3.97
C MET A 225 -14.92 -5.02 -5.33
N LEU A 226 -14.24 -6.00 -5.94
CA LEU A 226 -13.56 -5.87 -7.23
C LEU A 226 -14.34 -6.47 -8.41
N GLU A 227 -15.61 -6.83 -8.22
CA GLU A 227 -16.51 -7.25 -9.29
C GLU A 227 -17.55 -6.14 -9.61
N ASP A 228 -17.09 -4.90 -9.77
CA ASP A 228 -17.93 -3.87 -10.39
C ASP A 228 -17.94 -4.05 -11.92
N ARG A 229 -19.02 -4.68 -12.37
CA ARG A 229 -19.94 -4.19 -13.40
C ARG A 229 -19.46 -3.00 -14.24
N GLU A 230 -18.52 -3.21 -15.16
CA GLU A 230 -18.41 -2.53 -16.46
C GLU A 230 -17.19 -3.02 -17.25
N GLY A 231 -17.39 -3.88 -18.27
CA GLY A 231 -16.52 -4.01 -19.45
C GLY A 231 -14.99 -4.00 -19.30
N GLY A 232 -14.44 -4.46 -18.17
CA GLY A 232 -13.04 -4.28 -17.82
C GLY A 232 -12.10 -5.16 -18.63
N ARG A 233 -11.18 -4.55 -19.38
CA ARG A 233 -9.97 -5.24 -19.84
C ARG A 233 -9.28 -5.84 -18.61
N LYS A 234 -9.14 -7.17 -18.57
CA LYS A 234 -8.37 -7.87 -17.54
C LYS A 234 -6.98 -7.24 -17.50
N LEU A 235 -6.64 -6.54 -16.41
CA LEU A 235 -5.30 -6.01 -16.22
C LEU A 235 -4.39 -7.22 -16.01
N ASP A 236 -3.58 -7.55 -17.02
CA ASP A 236 -2.66 -8.67 -16.98
C ASP A 236 -1.33 -8.21 -16.34
N GLY A 237 -0.78 -9.02 -15.43
CA GLY A 237 0.55 -8.77 -14.84
C GLY A 237 0.55 -7.83 -13.62
N LEU A 238 1.66 -7.09 -13.41
CA LEU A 238 1.83 -6.21 -12.24
C LEU A 238 0.87 -5.00 -12.24
N GLU A 239 0.26 -4.66 -13.38
CA GLU A 239 -0.74 -3.61 -13.52
C GLU A 239 -1.98 -3.87 -12.65
N ALA A 240 -2.29 -5.13 -12.34
CA ALA A 240 -3.36 -5.47 -11.41
C ALA A 240 -3.06 -5.09 -9.95
N LEU A 241 -1.83 -4.67 -9.62
CA LEU A 241 -1.47 -4.15 -8.30
C LEU A 241 -1.85 -2.69 -8.11
N VAL A 242 -2.18 -1.95 -9.17
CA VAL A 242 -2.53 -0.52 -9.07
C VAL A 242 -3.73 -0.29 -8.13
N PRO A 243 -4.84 -1.07 -8.21
CA PRO A 243 -5.91 -0.97 -7.22
C PRO A 243 -5.45 -1.22 -5.78
N VAL A 244 -4.55 -2.18 -5.56
CA VAL A 244 -4.00 -2.49 -4.22
C VAL A 244 -3.11 -1.35 -3.71
N CYS A 245 -2.36 -0.68 -4.59
CA CYS A 245 -1.60 0.50 -4.21
C CYS A 245 -2.52 1.63 -3.72
N ASN A 246 -3.69 1.79 -4.36
CA ASN A 246 -4.67 2.81 -3.99
C ASN A 246 -5.40 2.50 -2.66
N THR A 247 -5.31 1.28 -2.13
CA THR A 247 -5.80 0.97 -0.78
C THR A 247 -4.76 1.23 0.32
N VAL A 248 -3.51 1.51 -0.07
CA VAL A 248 -2.39 1.73 0.85
C VAL A 248 -2.03 3.21 0.99
N GLY A 249 -2.38 4.00 -0.01
CA GLY A 249 -2.12 5.42 -0.06
C GLY A 249 -2.75 6.04 -1.29
N LYS A 250 -2.40 7.29 -1.54
CA LYS A 250 -2.95 8.06 -2.67
C LYS A 250 -1.86 8.79 -3.43
N PHE A 251 -2.14 9.07 -4.70
CA PHE A 251 -1.29 9.92 -5.53
C PHE A 251 -1.77 11.36 -5.48
N GLU A 252 -0.84 12.28 -5.30
CA GLU A 252 -1.10 13.71 -5.33
C GLU A 252 -0.08 14.43 -6.22
N ARG A 253 -0.50 15.55 -6.80
CA ARG A 253 0.43 16.47 -7.45
C ARG A 253 1.29 17.13 -6.39
N PHE A 254 2.60 17.08 -6.58
CA PHE A 254 3.57 17.70 -5.70
C PHE A 254 4.22 18.87 -6.45
N GLY A 255 3.78 20.09 -6.13
CA GLY A 255 4.11 21.27 -6.92
C GLY A 255 3.52 21.20 -8.34
N ASP A 256 4.17 21.86 -9.29
CA ASP A 256 3.66 22.03 -10.66
C ASP A 256 4.04 20.88 -11.61
N ARG A 257 5.07 20.09 -11.25
CA ARG A 257 5.70 19.11 -12.17
C ARG A 257 5.75 17.69 -11.61
N ASP A 258 5.78 17.52 -10.30
CA ASP A 258 6.09 16.24 -9.69
C ASP A 258 4.81 15.52 -9.24
N ILE A 259 4.93 14.21 -9.03
CA ILE A 259 3.85 13.36 -8.53
C ILE A 259 4.37 12.61 -7.33
N ALA A 260 3.63 12.68 -6.22
CA ALA A 260 3.97 11.98 -5.00
C ALA A 260 2.92 10.92 -4.65
N PHE A 261 3.37 9.74 -4.24
CA PHE A 261 2.55 8.79 -3.51
C PHE A 261 2.68 9.06 -2.02
N VAL A 262 1.55 9.22 -1.33
CA VAL A 262 1.46 9.45 0.11
C VAL A 262 0.92 8.17 0.76
N CYS A 263 1.76 7.46 1.50
CA CYS A 263 1.37 6.23 2.18
C CYS A 263 0.55 6.52 3.46
N ASP A 264 -0.64 5.95 3.58
CA ASP A 264 -1.51 6.18 4.74
C ASP A 264 -0.99 5.48 6.02
N TYR A 265 -0.04 4.56 5.90
CA TYR A 265 0.53 3.78 7.02
C TYR A 265 1.76 4.43 7.66
N CYS A 266 2.67 5.00 6.88
CA CYS A 266 3.90 5.61 7.41
C CYS A 266 3.97 7.13 7.24
N ASP A 267 3.03 7.75 6.51
CA ASP A 267 3.08 9.17 6.11
C ASP A 267 4.30 9.51 5.25
N GLY A 268 4.95 8.48 4.71
CA GLY A 268 6.11 8.61 3.82
C GLY A 268 5.69 8.91 2.39
N PHE A 269 6.48 9.75 1.75
CA PHE A 269 6.28 10.19 0.37
C PHE A 269 7.26 9.48 -0.56
N ILE A 270 6.77 9.00 -1.71
CA ILE A 270 7.60 8.56 -2.83
C ILE A 270 7.35 9.54 -3.97
N VAL A 271 8.40 10.23 -4.42
CA VAL A 271 8.28 11.31 -5.41
C VAL A 271 8.85 10.86 -6.75
N TRP A 272 8.04 11.00 -7.79
CA TRP A 272 8.47 10.95 -9.18
C TRP A 272 8.61 12.38 -9.70
N GLU A 273 9.83 12.75 -10.04
CA GLU A 273 10.17 14.08 -10.55
C GLU A 273 9.73 14.23 -12.02
N ASP A 274 9.20 15.41 -12.36
CA ASP A 274 8.85 15.84 -13.71
C ASP A 274 7.99 14.85 -14.51
N LEU A 275 6.92 14.30 -13.92
CA LEU A 275 5.99 13.41 -14.62
C LEU A 275 4.61 14.03 -14.81
N ASP A 276 3.99 13.86 -15.98
CA ASP A 276 2.60 14.29 -16.22
C ASP A 276 1.58 13.42 -15.46
N LYS A 277 1.83 12.11 -15.40
CA LYS A 277 0.93 11.13 -14.77
C LYS A 277 1.72 10.03 -14.09
N MET A 278 1.06 9.37 -13.13
CA MET A 278 1.61 8.21 -12.44
C MET A 278 2.08 7.14 -13.46
N PRO A 279 3.27 6.55 -13.28
CA PRO A 279 3.77 5.47 -14.11
C PRO A 279 3.10 4.14 -13.75
N ALA A 280 1.83 4.01 -14.17
CA ALA A 280 0.97 2.85 -13.94
C ALA A 280 0.96 1.85 -15.11
N THR A 281 1.80 2.04 -16.13
CA THR A 281 1.90 1.14 -17.29
C THR A 281 3.35 0.78 -17.56
N ARG A 282 3.67 -0.52 -17.59
CA ARG A 282 5.02 -1.01 -17.85
C ARG A 282 5.40 -0.90 -19.33
N TYR A 283 6.69 -1.02 -19.61
CA TYR A 283 7.14 -1.34 -20.97
C TYR A 283 6.48 -2.67 -21.39
N PRO A 284 5.92 -2.80 -22.61
CA PRO A 284 5.50 -4.11 -23.09
C PRO A 284 6.73 -4.99 -23.11
N THR A 285 6.82 -5.92 -22.15
CA THR A 285 7.75 -7.04 -22.22
C THR A 285 7.44 -7.68 -23.57
N ALA A 286 8.41 -7.71 -24.47
CA ALA A 286 8.23 -8.40 -25.74
C ALA A 286 7.69 -9.79 -25.36
N LYS A 287 6.41 -10.05 -25.68
CA LYS A 287 5.86 -11.40 -25.65
C LYS A 287 6.92 -12.23 -26.34
N SER A 288 7.35 -13.30 -25.70
CA SER A 288 8.09 -14.40 -26.28
C SER A 288 7.36 -14.82 -27.55
N THR A 289 7.62 -14.05 -28.60
CA THR A 289 7.05 -14.21 -29.92
C THR A 289 7.98 -15.25 -30.48
N THR A 290 7.58 -16.50 -30.34
CA THR A 290 8.07 -17.61 -31.15
C THR A 290 7.69 -17.33 -32.61
N GLN A 291 8.23 -16.26 -33.20
CA GLN A 291 8.31 -16.13 -34.64
C GLN A 291 9.58 -16.86 -35.03
N GLN A 292 9.37 -18.09 -35.50
CA GLN A 292 10.31 -18.79 -36.35
C GLN A 292 10.61 -17.90 -37.58
N GLN A 293 11.59 -17.02 -37.48
CA GLN A 293 12.29 -16.50 -38.63
C GLN A 293 13.56 -17.32 -38.80
N ARG A 294 13.51 -18.20 -39.79
CA ARG A 294 14.59 -19.07 -40.21
C ARG A 294 15.51 -18.28 -41.15
N ALA A 295 16.69 -17.87 -40.69
CA ALA A 295 17.83 -17.46 -41.52
C ALA A 295 19.15 -17.54 -40.70
N PRO A 296 20.32 -17.74 -41.35
CA PRO A 296 21.28 -18.74 -40.89
C PRO A 296 22.55 -18.19 -40.18
N THR A 297 23.09 -19.03 -39.28
CA THR A 297 24.50 -19.19 -38.87
C THR A 297 25.36 -17.93 -38.69
N ASN A 298 25.57 -17.51 -37.43
CA ASN A 298 26.85 -17.64 -36.69
C ASN A 298 26.91 -16.62 -35.54
N ALA A 299 26.79 -17.14 -34.32
CA ALA A 299 27.25 -16.63 -33.02
C ALA A 299 26.21 -17.02 -31.96
N ILE A 300 26.42 -18.17 -31.32
CA ILE A 300 25.63 -18.60 -30.16
C ILE A 300 26.23 -17.91 -28.95
N THR A 301 25.56 -16.85 -28.50
CA THR A 301 25.54 -16.45 -27.09
C THR A 301 24.08 -16.21 -26.73
N SER A 302 23.31 -17.29 -26.71
CA SER A 302 21.96 -17.32 -26.16
C SER A 302 22.07 -17.33 -24.64
N THR A 303 22.30 -16.17 -24.03
CA THR A 303 22.03 -16.00 -22.60
C THR A 303 20.53 -15.77 -22.48
N THR A 304 19.78 -16.85 -22.28
CA THR A 304 18.37 -16.77 -21.88
C THR A 304 18.33 -16.16 -20.47
N MET A 305 18.15 -14.84 -20.39
CA MET A 305 18.01 -14.14 -19.13
C MET A 305 16.66 -14.51 -18.49
N PRO A 306 16.59 -14.74 -17.17
CA PRO A 306 15.33 -15.03 -16.50
C PRO A 306 14.38 -13.84 -16.63
N ALA A 307 13.12 -14.11 -16.97
CA ALA A 307 12.09 -13.15 -17.35
C ALA A 307 11.71 -12.08 -16.28
N GLY A 308 12.35 -12.08 -15.10
CA GLY A 308 12.05 -11.17 -13.98
C GLY A 308 12.90 -9.89 -13.92
N GLN A 309 13.96 -9.76 -14.73
CA GLN A 309 14.92 -8.64 -14.61
C GLN A 309 14.48 -7.32 -15.26
N GLN A 310 13.40 -7.29 -16.05
CA GLN A 310 12.92 -6.08 -16.75
C GLN A 310 11.55 -5.57 -16.26
N GLU A 311 10.97 -6.18 -15.22
CA GLU A 311 9.59 -5.87 -14.80
C GLU A 311 9.46 -4.59 -13.97
N TRP A 312 10.57 -3.92 -13.63
CA TRP A 312 10.58 -2.69 -12.81
C TRP A 312 10.37 -1.40 -13.61
N GLN A 313 10.50 -1.43 -14.93
CA GLN A 313 10.45 -0.22 -15.79
C GLN A 313 9.03 0.14 -16.22
N ALA A 314 8.75 1.45 -16.24
CA ALA A 314 7.50 2.03 -16.71
C ALA A 314 7.73 3.17 -17.70
N LYS A 315 6.76 3.35 -18.60
CA LYS A 315 6.71 4.47 -19.53
C LYS A 315 5.94 5.61 -18.89
N ALA A 316 6.55 6.79 -18.84
CA ALA A 316 5.91 8.02 -18.40
C ALA A 316 6.20 9.14 -19.40
N HIS A 317 5.47 10.25 -19.29
CA HIS A 317 5.75 11.45 -20.07
C HIS A 317 6.24 12.54 -19.13
N SER A 318 7.31 13.23 -19.54
CA SER A 318 7.81 14.38 -18.80
C SER A 318 6.75 15.47 -18.76
N SER A 319 6.54 16.08 -17.59
CA SER A 319 5.61 17.21 -17.46
C SER A 319 6.14 18.46 -18.16
N SER A 320 7.47 18.64 -18.22
CA SER A 320 8.12 19.83 -18.76
C SER A 320 8.40 19.75 -20.26
N SER A 321 8.86 18.60 -20.77
CA SER A 321 9.20 18.42 -22.18
C SER A 321 8.13 17.70 -22.99
N GLY A 322 7.23 16.95 -22.32
CA GLY A 322 6.28 16.05 -22.98
C GLY A 322 6.94 14.82 -23.61
N GLU A 323 8.25 14.65 -23.46
CA GLU A 323 8.99 13.49 -23.99
C GLU A 323 8.71 12.24 -23.17
N GLU A 324 8.81 11.09 -23.82
CA GLU A 324 8.66 9.80 -23.15
C GLU A 324 9.92 9.48 -22.34
N VAL A 325 9.75 9.25 -21.03
CA VAL A 325 10.82 8.97 -20.07
C VAL A 325 10.61 7.59 -19.46
N THR A 326 11.70 6.84 -19.29
CA THR A 326 11.70 5.58 -18.53
C THR A 326 11.90 5.88 -17.06
N THR A 327 11.00 5.33 -16.23
CA THR A 327 11.03 5.52 -14.77
C THR A 327 10.70 4.22 -14.05
N VAL A 328 10.90 4.17 -12.74
CA VAL A 328 10.46 3.06 -11.89
C VAL A 328 8.94 2.95 -11.87
N PHE A 329 8.44 1.74 -12.11
CA PHE A 329 7.02 1.39 -12.05
C PHE A 329 6.48 1.56 -10.64
N ALA A 330 5.36 2.27 -10.50
CA ALA A 330 4.89 2.73 -9.20
C ALA A 330 4.57 1.59 -8.20
N PRO A 331 3.88 0.50 -8.58
CA PRO A 331 3.71 -0.65 -7.69
C PRO A 331 5.02 -1.26 -7.17
N VAL A 332 6.11 -1.24 -7.95
CA VAL A 332 7.41 -1.76 -7.49
C VAL A 332 8.02 -0.85 -6.42
N ALA A 333 7.96 0.47 -6.60
CA ALA A 333 8.42 1.40 -5.57
C ALA A 333 7.56 1.31 -4.31
N ILE A 334 6.22 1.28 -4.47
CA ILE A 334 5.28 1.20 -3.34
C ILE A 334 5.44 -0.12 -2.56
N ALA A 335 5.62 -1.25 -3.24
CA ALA A 335 5.81 -2.54 -2.57
C ALA A 335 7.10 -2.63 -1.75
N ASN A 336 8.07 -1.72 -1.95
CA ASN A 336 9.38 -1.82 -1.35
C ASN A 336 9.79 -0.60 -0.51
N HIS A 337 8.87 0.30 -0.18
CA HIS A 337 9.20 1.44 0.67
C HIS A 337 9.29 1.07 2.16
N LEU A 338 10.18 1.77 2.86
CA LEU A 338 10.44 1.68 4.30
C LEU A 338 9.69 2.79 5.06
N LEU A 339 9.73 2.71 6.39
CA LEU A 339 9.30 3.83 7.23
C LEU A 339 10.30 4.98 7.05
N PRO A 340 9.84 6.23 6.89
CA PRO A 340 10.72 7.40 6.98
C PRO A 340 11.41 7.47 8.34
N ASP A 341 12.64 7.95 8.35
CA ASP A 341 13.38 8.29 9.57
C ASP A 341 12.68 9.43 10.33
N ILE A 342 12.96 9.55 11.63
CA ILE A 342 12.29 10.57 12.47
C ILE A 342 12.64 11.98 11.98
N GLY A 343 11.64 12.68 11.46
CA GLY A 343 11.77 14.04 10.95
C GLY A 343 11.93 14.11 9.43
N ASP A 344 12.12 12.97 8.77
CA ASP A 344 12.08 12.87 7.32
C ASP A 344 10.66 12.64 6.82
N TRP A 345 10.41 13.10 5.59
CA TRP A 345 9.14 12.97 4.90
C TRP A 345 9.23 11.96 3.74
N GLN A 346 10.41 11.79 3.15
CA GLN A 346 10.60 10.87 2.04
C GLN A 346 10.79 9.44 2.56
N ALA A 347 10.08 8.50 1.94
CA ALA A 347 10.19 7.08 2.29
C ALA A 347 11.40 6.47 1.57
N PRO A 348 12.35 5.85 2.29
CA PRO A 348 13.43 5.09 1.66
C PRO A 348 12.90 3.84 0.95
N LEU A 349 13.70 3.30 0.02
CA LEU A 349 13.30 2.18 -0.85
C LEU A 349 14.27 1.01 -0.72
N LEU A 350 13.75 -0.20 -0.58
CA LEU A 350 14.53 -1.43 -0.69
C LEU A 350 14.56 -1.93 -2.13
N CYS A 351 15.68 -2.50 -2.55
CA CYS A 351 15.76 -3.20 -3.82
C CYS A 351 15.21 -4.62 -3.65
N PRO A 352 14.10 -4.98 -4.32
CA PRO A 352 13.52 -6.32 -4.21
C PRO A 352 14.46 -7.43 -4.72
N TYR A 353 15.46 -7.07 -5.53
CA TYR A 353 16.41 -8.02 -6.11
C TYR A 353 17.67 -8.21 -5.26
N CYS A 354 18.03 -7.25 -4.40
CA CYS A 354 19.22 -7.33 -3.52
C CYS A 354 18.89 -7.76 -2.09
N ASP A 355 17.64 -7.61 -1.66
CA ASP A 355 17.16 -7.93 -0.30
C ASP A 355 17.26 -9.43 0.05
N GLU A 356 17.43 -10.33 -0.93
CA GLU A 356 17.36 -11.78 -0.73
C GLU A 356 18.67 -12.54 -1.07
N TYR A 357 19.77 -11.85 -1.38
CA TYR A 357 21.05 -12.50 -1.70
C TYR A 357 21.81 -12.95 -0.45
N THR A 358 21.42 -14.11 0.09
CA THR A 358 22.27 -14.89 1.00
C THR A 358 23.23 -15.73 0.16
N TYR A 359 24.53 -15.37 0.14
CA TYR A 359 25.54 -16.27 -0.40
C TYR A 359 25.82 -17.34 0.66
N VAL A 360 25.41 -18.58 0.41
CA VAL A 360 25.97 -19.72 1.15
C VAL A 360 27.35 -19.93 0.52
N GLY A 361 28.40 -19.49 1.23
CA GLY A 361 29.77 -19.75 0.83
C GLY A 361 29.93 -21.25 0.58
N GLY A 362 30.33 -21.60 -0.65
CA GLY A 362 30.73 -22.96 -0.96
C GLY A 362 31.86 -23.37 -0.03
N ASP A 363 31.74 -24.59 0.48
CA ASP A 363 32.71 -25.38 1.22
C ASP A 363 34.17 -25.01 0.88
N ASP A 364 34.75 -24.12 1.66
CA ASP A 364 36.20 -23.89 1.77
C ASP A 364 36.48 -23.25 3.14
N GLY A 365 36.57 -24.10 4.16
CA GLY A 365 37.39 -23.94 5.36
C GLY A 365 37.24 -22.65 6.20
N ASP A 366 36.52 -22.78 7.31
CA ASP A 366 36.76 -22.05 8.57
C ASP A 366 36.35 -20.56 8.68
N ASP A 367 35.23 -20.15 8.06
CA ASP A 367 34.45 -18.98 8.52
C ASP A 367 32.95 -19.21 8.24
N ASP A 368 32.19 -19.61 9.25
CA ASP A 368 30.73 -19.83 9.21
C ASP A 368 29.92 -18.52 9.26
N GLY A 369 30.56 -17.40 8.92
CA GLY A 369 29.92 -16.10 8.75
C GLY A 369 29.12 -16.01 7.45
N GLU A 370 27.81 -16.25 7.54
CA GLU A 370 26.82 -15.94 6.51
C GLU A 370 26.96 -14.45 6.08
N THR A 371 27.75 -14.17 5.03
CA THR A 371 28.09 -12.80 4.65
C THR A 371 26.99 -12.28 3.72
N ARG A 372 25.95 -11.66 4.31
CA ARG A 372 24.96 -10.90 3.54
C ARG A 372 25.67 -9.69 2.96
N TYR A 373 25.70 -9.55 1.63
CA TYR A 373 25.85 -8.24 0.99
C TYR A 373 24.52 -7.49 1.19
N ALA A 374 24.20 -7.22 2.46
CA ALA A 374 22.99 -6.52 2.81
C ALA A 374 23.08 -5.13 2.19
N GLN A 375 22.10 -4.79 1.36
CA GLN A 375 21.72 -3.40 1.21
C GLN A 375 21.65 -2.80 2.63
N ASP A 376 22.19 -1.58 2.82
CA ASP A 376 22.10 -0.89 4.12
C ASP A 376 20.65 -1.00 4.62
N GLU A 377 20.46 -1.31 5.90
CA GLU A 377 19.14 -1.53 6.52
C GLU A 377 18.21 -0.32 6.32
N ARG A 378 18.79 0.85 6.02
CA ARG A 378 18.11 2.12 5.73
C ARG A 378 17.56 2.25 4.30
N GLY A 379 17.95 1.37 3.37
CA GLY A 379 17.54 1.43 1.97
C GLY A 379 18.11 2.62 1.19
N PHE A 380 17.59 2.84 -0.02
CA PHE A 380 17.90 4.01 -0.86
C PHE A 380 17.08 5.22 -0.39
N PRO A 381 17.68 6.41 -0.22
CA PRO A 381 16.99 7.56 0.38
C PRO A 381 15.88 8.14 -0.49
N ASP A 382 15.99 8.02 -1.82
CA ASP A 382 15.04 8.61 -2.76
C ASP A 382 14.83 7.72 -4.00
N LEU A 383 13.81 8.06 -4.80
CA LEU A 383 13.46 7.30 -5.99
C LEU A 383 14.55 7.37 -7.07
N LYS A 384 15.31 8.47 -7.13
CA LYS A 384 16.33 8.69 -8.14
C LYS A 384 17.54 7.77 -7.92
N THR A 385 18.06 7.74 -6.70
CA THR A 385 19.13 6.84 -6.27
C THR A 385 18.71 5.37 -6.41
N PHE A 386 17.44 5.07 -6.11
CA PHE A 386 16.88 3.75 -6.36
C PHE A 386 16.83 3.39 -7.86
N GLN A 387 16.39 4.32 -8.71
CA GLN A 387 16.35 4.14 -10.16
C GLN A 387 17.76 3.93 -10.72
N GLU A 388 18.73 4.76 -10.34
CA GLU A 388 20.13 4.60 -10.77
C GLU A 388 20.63 3.19 -10.41
N HIS A 389 20.40 2.73 -9.18
CA HIS A 389 20.77 1.37 -8.78
C HIS A 389 20.11 0.29 -9.66
N LEU A 390 18.80 0.40 -9.92
CA LEU A 390 18.09 -0.53 -10.80
C LEU A 390 18.65 -0.51 -12.22
N GLU A 391 19.02 0.65 -12.75
CA GLU A 391 19.63 0.79 -14.09
C GLU A 391 21.02 0.14 -14.16
N TRP A 392 21.85 0.34 -13.14
CA TRP A 392 23.22 -0.19 -13.11
C TRP A 392 23.28 -1.70 -12.87
N TYR A 393 22.45 -2.24 -11.97
CA TYR A 393 22.56 -3.62 -11.50
C TYR A 393 21.46 -4.55 -12.02
N HIS A 394 20.31 -4.00 -12.42
CA HIS A 394 19.15 -4.74 -12.88
C HIS A 394 18.63 -4.25 -14.24
N GLY A 395 19.36 -3.35 -14.91
CA GLY A 395 19.11 -2.95 -16.29
C GLY A 395 19.50 -4.11 -17.20
N GLY A 396 18.58 -4.55 -18.06
CA GLY A 396 18.84 -5.62 -19.02
C GLY A 396 19.89 -5.22 -20.06
N GLY A 397 21.17 -5.28 -19.71
CA GLY A 397 22.31 -5.32 -20.63
C GLY A 397 22.56 -4.10 -21.53
N VAL A 398 21.92 -2.95 -21.32
CA VAL A 398 22.18 -1.72 -22.10
C VAL A 398 22.93 -0.70 -21.26
N VAL A 399 24.05 -1.09 -20.68
CA VAL A 399 25.11 -0.12 -20.37
C VAL A 399 26.28 -0.46 -21.28
N PRO A 400 26.69 0.41 -22.22
CA PRO A 400 27.94 0.21 -22.89
C PRO A 400 29.01 0.27 -21.81
N MET A 401 29.63 -0.87 -21.51
CA MET A 401 30.90 -0.91 -20.80
C MET A 401 31.78 0.19 -21.40
N PRO A 402 32.34 1.14 -20.60
CA PRO A 402 33.34 2.05 -21.12
C PRO A 402 34.44 1.18 -21.69
N THR A 403 34.57 1.21 -23.02
CA THR A 403 35.64 0.51 -23.71
C THR A 403 36.93 0.99 -23.08
N ALA A 404 37.70 0.06 -22.53
CA ALA A 404 39.05 0.34 -22.07
C ALA A 404 39.76 1.15 -23.16
N PRO A 405 40.43 2.26 -22.82
CA PRO A 405 41.03 3.12 -23.81
C PRO A 405 41.98 2.28 -24.66
N THR A 406 41.63 2.13 -25.94
CA THR A 406 42.53 1.54 -26.91
C THR A 406 43.77 2.43 -26.91
N LYS A 407 44.88 1.81 -26.51
CA LYS A 407 46.20 2.41 -26.42
C LYS A 407 46.52 3.09 -27.76
N LYS A 408 46.31 4.39 -27.85
CA LYS A 408 46.94 5.21 -28.89
C LYS A 408 48.36 5.46 -28.42
N ASP A 409 49.30 4.78 -29.08
CA ASP A 409 50.71 5.14 -29.00
C ASP A 409 50.85 6.60 -29.45
N ASN A 410 51.05 7.49 -28.49
CA ASN A 410 51.92 8.67 -28.56
C ASN A 410 51.69 9.55 -27.32
N CYS A 411 52.37 9.22 -26.22
CA CYS A 411 52.69 10.21 -25.19
C CYS A 411 54.13 10.68 -25.41
N ILE A 412 54.26 11.93 -25.82
CA ILE A 412 55.52 12.69 -25.77
C ILE A 412 55.70 13.15 -24.32
N ILE A 413 56.85 12.81 -23.73
CA ILE A 413 57.31 13.32 -22.44
C ILE A 413 57.76 14.76 -22.64
N MET A 414 57.25 15.68 -21.81
CA MET A 414 57.99 16.88 -21.39
C MET A 414 58.05 16.91 -19.87
#